data_AF-A0AA95JS62-F1
#
_entry.id   AF-A0AA95JS62-F1
#
_cell.length_a   1.000
_cell.length_b   1.000
_cell.length_c   1.000
_cell.angle_alpha   90.00
_cell.angle_beta   90.00
_cell.angle_gamma   90.00
#
_symmetry.space_group_name_H-M   'P 1'
#
loop_
_entity.id
_entity.type
_entity.pdbx_description
1 polymer ?
#
loop_
_entity_poly.entity_id
_entity_poly.type
_entity_poly.pdbx_seq_one_letter_code
_entity_poly.pdbx_strand_id
1 'polypeptide(L)'
;MSRVEPSMSRPNFTHDGPGTSAASWRARPERVGLERIDLAPYERVVVVAAHPDDESLGAGGLIAEAGERGLEVVVVLASAGERSHPHSPTHTPADLAVRRRAEADAALAALAPRAELVFLAAADGAVADAGDDLTAAIVERIGEAGPTTLLLAPWRHDGHPDHEAAGVAAAAAAWRTDAALLEYPVWWWHWSDPQDAPWAALRRLPLSGPARERRGRAIAAHRSQVRPLSDRPGDEVLLTAEMLAHFEGSDELFVAEPPVDTRLERLHRDADDPWGVDERWYEERKRELVLASLPARRFERILDIGCSTGALTARLVDRLAPGGGLVALDASPSAAQAAARRLAEPIAEGTVRLGVAEVPDAWPDDPGSGEPGGALGFDLVVISEVAYFLSPQRLRRLAARLEASLRSDGVLVLCHWRHPVVGWPLDGPRAHRLLIEQSSRPVQAGYVDRDVELLVLAHDAVWLEPDR
;
A
#
# COMPACT_ATOMS: atom_id res chain seq x y z
N MET A 1 17.04 -10.92 12.57
CA MET A 1 17.87 -9.75 12.93
C MET A 1 16.94 -8.56 13.09
N SER A 2 16.69 -8.14 14.33
CA SER A 2 15.80 -7.02 14.65
C SER A 2 16.40 -5.74 14.07
N ARG A 3 15.74 -5.14 13.06
CA ARG A 3 16.04 -3.77 12.66
C ARG A 3 15.53 -2.87 13.78
N VAL A 4 16.44 -2.40 14.60
CA VAL A 4 16.19 -1.28 15.50
C VAL A 4 15.91 -0.08 14.60
N GLU A 5 14.65 0.29 14.45
CA GLU A 5 14.30 1.58 13.87
C GLU A 5 14.92 2.66 14.76
N PRO A 6 15.72 3.59 14.21
CA PRO A 6 16.17 4.72 14.99
C PRO A 6 14.93 5.51 15.36
N SER A 7 14.64 5.58 16.66
CA SER A 7 13.71 6.54 17.24
C SER A 7 14.22 7.95 16.96
N MET A 8 13.95 8.47 15.76
CA MET A 8 14.06 9.90 15.51
C MET A 8 12.97 10.57 16.35
N SER A 9 13.37 11.22 17.44
CA SER A 9 12.47 12.08 18.20
C SER A 9 11.84 13.07 17.23
N ARG A 10 10.51 13.13 17.18
CA ARG A 10 9.78 14.06 16.31
C ARG A 10 10.38 15.47 16.50
N PRO A 11 10.80 16.15 15.43
CA PRO A 11 11.33 17.49 15.54
C PRO A 11 10.25 18.40 16.12
N ASN A 12 10.59 19.15 17.17
CA ASN A 12 9.72 20.23 17.66
C ASN A 12 9.88 21.41 16.69
N PHE A 13 9.02 21.47 15.67
CA PHE A 13 9.12 22.44 14.58
C PHE A 13 7.93 23.42 14.58
N THR A 14 8.21 24.71 14.36
CA THR A 14 7.22 25.75 14.08
C THR A 14 7.54 26.40 12.73
N HIS A 15 6.52 26.63 11.90
CA HIS A 15 6.67 27.14 10.53
C HIS A 15 7.38 28.51 10.41
N ASP A 16 7.48 29.24 11.52
CA ASP A 16 8.06 30.58 11.67
C ASP A 16 9.48 30.60 12.28
N GLY A 17 10.05 29.44 12.61
CA GLY A 17 11.40 29.32 13.14
C GLY A 17 12.50 29.56 12.09
N PRO A 18 13.76 29.83 12.50
CA PRO A 18 14.88 29.84 11.57
C PRO A 18 15.17 28.40 11.10
N GLY A 19 14.97 28.14 9.81
CA GLY A 19 15.20 26.84 9.18
C GLY A 19 16.55 26.73 8.46
N THR A 20 16.79 25.56 7.88
CA THR A 20 17.94 25.34 7.01
C THR A 20 17.73 26.00 5.65
N SER A 21 18.63 26.91 5.24
CA SER A 21 18.46 27.64 3.98
C SER A 21 18.46 26.73 2.74
N ALA A 22 17.62 27.04 1.75
CA ALA A 22 17.62 26.37 0.44
C ALA A 22 19.00 26.37 -0.26
N ALA A 23 19.83 27.39 -0.01
CA ALA A 23 21.19 27.46 -0.53
C ALA A 23 22.08 26.33 0.03
N SER A 24 21.95 26.01 1.32
CA SER A 24 22.68 24.92 1.98
C SER A 24 22.37 23.57 1.31
N TRP A 25 21.11 23.31 1.01
CA TRP A 25 20.66 22.11 0.29
C TRP A 25 21.22 22.03 -1.13
N ARG A 26 21.17 23.15 -1.87
CA ARG A 26 21.64 23.23 -3.27
C ARG A 26 23.14 23.07 -3.39
N ALA A 27 23.90 23.49 -2.39
CA ALA A 27 25.36 23.43 -2.37
C ALA A 27 25.91 21.99 -2.20
N ARG A 28 25.06 21.02 -1.87
CA ARG A 28 25.49 19.64 -1.60
C ARG A 28 25.98 18.93 -2.86
N PRO A 29 27.22 18.41 -2.88
CA PRO A 29 27.78 17.70 -4.03
C PRO A 29 26.97 16.45 -4.39
N GLU A 30 26.32 15.82 -3.42
CA GLU A 30 25.47 14.64 -3.60
C GLU A 30 24.34 14.89 -4.61
N ARG A 31 23.88 16.14 -4.77
CA ARG A 31 22.83 16.51 -5.75
C ARG A 31 23.22 16.25 -7.21
N VAL A 32 24.50 16.31 -7.56
CA VAL A 32 24.93 16.19 -8.96
C VAL A 32 24.66 14.78 -9.49
N GLY A 33 24.87 13.76 -8.65
CA GLY A 33 24.78 12.34 -8.99
C GLY A 33 23.42 11.68 -8.79
N LEU A 34 22.39 12.44 -8.40
CA LEU A 34 21.06 11.87 -8.19
C LEU A 34 20.49 11.27 -9.47
N GLU A 35 19.96 10.05 -9.34
CA GLU A 35 19.25 9.35 -10.40
C GLU A 35 18.05 10.19 -10.87
N ARG A 36 17.85 10.21 -12.19
CA ARG A 36 16.80 11.00 -12.82
C ARG A 36 15.50 10.21 -12.88
N ILE A 37 14.40 10.89 -12.57
CA ILE A 37 13.06 10.33 -12.76
C ILE A 37 12.75 10.32 -14.25
N ASP A 38 12.36 9.14 -14.76
CA ASP A 38 11.83 8.99 -16.11
C ASP A 38 10.32 8.80 -16.06
N LEU A 39 9.60 9.65 -16.78
CA LEU A 39 8.14 9.59 -16.86
C LEU A 39 7.63 8.70 -18.00
N ALA A 40 8.52 8.24 -18.90
CA ALA A 40 8.14 7.45 -20.07
C ALA A 40 7.39 6.13 -19.77
N PRO A 41 7.65 5.41 -18.65
CA PRO A 41 6.94 4.17 -18.35
C PRO A 41 5.49 4.35 -17.87
N TYR A 42 5.09 5.59 -17.54
CA TYR A 42 3.81 5.86 -16.88
C TYR A 42 2.79 6.44 -17.85
N GLU A 43 1.54 6.00 -17.67
CA GLU A 43 0.36 6.51 -18.37
C GLU A 43 -0.47 7.43 -17.47
N ARG A 44 -0.28 7.30 -16.14
CA ARG A 44 -1.03 8.00 -15.11
C ARG A 44 -0.12 8.49 -13.98
N VAL A 45 -0.44 9.67 -13.43
CA VAL A 45 0.11 10.23 -12.21
C VAL A 45 -1.02 10.47 -11.21
N VAL A 46 -0.92 9.86 -10.04
CA VAL A 46 -1.80 10.15 -8.89
C VAL A 46 -0.98 10.91 -7.86
N VAL A 47 -1.46 12.05 -7.40
CA VAL A 47 -0.79 12.87 -6.39
C VAL A 47 -1.67 12.96 -5.16
N VAL A 48 -1.14 12.60 -4.00
CA VAL A 48 -1.81 12.77 -2.71
C VAL A 48 -1.26 14.05 -2.10
N ALA A 49 -2.13 14.93 -1.59
CA ALA A 49 -1.78 16.11 -0.83
C ALA A 49 -2.52 16.08 0.52
N ALA A 50 -1.82 16.37 1.63
CA ALA A 50 -2.48 16.46 2.93
C ALA A 50 -3.33 17.74 3.00
N HIS A 51 -2.78 18.84 2.49
CA HIS A 51 -3.39 20.17 2.48
C HIS A 51 -3.28 20.85 1.10
N PRO A 52 -4.11 21.88 0.84
CA PRO A 52 -4.06 22.65 -0.40
C PRO A 52 -2.79 23.51 -0.48
N ASP A 53 -1.80 23.09 -1.28
CA ASP A 53 -0.49 23.73 -1.55
C ASP A 53 0.62 22.69 -1.65
N ASP A 54 0.53 21.60 -0.90
CA ASP A 54 1.48 20.48 -0.90
C ASP A 54 1.77 19.97 -2.31
N GLU A 55 0.74 19.82 -3.14
CA GLU A 55 0.87 19.32 -4.51
C GLU A 55 1.68 20.30 -5.38
N SER A 56 1.49 21.60 -5.14
CA SER A 56 2.15 22.67 -5.89
C SER A 56 3.60 22.85 -5.44
N LEU A 57 3.85 22.73 -4.14
CA LEU A 57 5.18 22.84 -3.53
C LEU A 57 6.04 21.61 -3.87
N GLY A 58 5.56 20.42 -3.53
CA GLY A 58 6.34 19.19 -3.60
C GLY A 58 6.39 18.53 -4.97
N ALA A 59 5.33 18.67 -5.78
CA ALA A 59 5.18 17.94 -7.05
C ALA A 59 4.72 18.80 -8.23
N GLY A 60 4.65 20.13 -8.09
CA GLY A 60 4.00 20.97 -9.10
C GLY A 60 4.67 20.92 -10.47
N GLY A 61 6.00 20.85 -10.51
CA GLY A 61 6.76 20.67 -11.74
C GLY A 61 6.49 19.33 -12.39
N LEU A 62 6.48 18.24 -11.63
CA LEU A 62 6.13 16.90 -12.11
C LEU A 62 4.70 16.83 -12.66
N ILE A 63 3.74 17.42 -11.96
CA ILE A 63 2.35 17.54 -12.43
C ILE A 63 2.30 18.27 -13.79
N ALA A 64 3.04 19.37 -13.92
CA ALA A 64 3.09 20.13 -15.17
C ALA A 64 3.76 19.34 -16.32
N GLU A 65 4.86 18.63 -16.04
CA GLU A 65 5.54 17.76 -17.01
C GLU A 65 4.63 16.60 -17.46
N ALA A 66 3.91 15.98 -16.52
CA ALA A 66 2.96 14.90 -16.81
C ALA A 66 1.80 15.41 -17.68
N GLY A 67 1.22 16.57 -17.34
CA GLY A 67 0.15 17.19 -18.11
C GLY A 67 0.56 17.55 -19.55
N GLU A 68 1.77 18.07 -19.75
CA GLU A 68 2.30 18.36 -21.08
C GLU A 68 2.52 17.10 -21.93
N ARG A 69 2.89 15.99 -21.29
CA ARG A 69 3.04 14.68 -21.94
C ARG A 69 1.71 13.96 -22.19
N GLY A 70 0.60 14.52 -21.70
CA GLY A 70 -0.73 13.95 -21.86
C GLY A 70 -1.02 12.75 -20.96
N LEU A 71 -0.27 12.57 -19.87
CA LEU A 71 -0.58 11.58 -18.85
C LEU A 71 -1.89 11.97 -18.16
N GLU A 72 -2.65 10.97 -17.71
CA GLU A 72 -3.78 11.21 -16.81
C GLU A 72 -3.24 11.69 -15.46
N VAL A 73 -3.75 12.81 -14.96
CA VAL A 73 -3.33 13.39 -13.68
C VAL A 73 -4.52 13.47 -12.75
N VAL A 74 -4.38 12.88 -11.57
CA VAL A 74 -5.37 12.94 -10.50
C VAL A 74 -4.70 13.45 -9.24
N VAL A 75 -5.28 14.46 -8.61
CA VAL A 75 -4.85 14.97 -7.30
C VAL A 75 -5.91 14.58 -6.26
N VAL A 76 -5.50 13.85 -5.23
CA VAL A 76 -6.31 13.48 -4.07
C VAL A 76 -5.89 14.37 -2.90
N LEU A 77 -6.76 15.30 -2.56
CA LEU A 77 -6.60 16.24 -1.45
C LEU A 77 -7.30 15.68 -0.20
N ALA A 78 -6.52 15.40 0.85
CA ALA A 78 -7.03 14.80 2.09
C ALA A 78 -7.90 15.77 2.89
N SER A 79 -7.38 16.96 3.21
CA SER A 79 -8.08 17.99 4.01
C SER A 79 -8.12 19.34 3.31
N ALA A 80 -8.90 20.29 3.84
CA ALA A 80 -8.97 21.64 3.25
C ALA A 80 -7.91 22.59 3.84
N GLY A 81 -7.04 22.10 4.74
CA GLY A 81 -6.04 22.94 5.41
C GLY A 81 -6.67 24.08 6.23
N GLU A 82 -7.90 23.86 6.72
CA GLU A 82 -8.75 24.87 7.33
C GLU A 82 -8.23 25.41 8.67
N ARG A 83 -7.24 24.76 9.28
CA ARG A 83 -6.62 25.15 10.55
C ARG A 83 -5.28 25.84 10.38
N SER A 84 -4.88 26.17 9.15
CA SER A 84 -3.65 26.93 8.85
C SER A 84 -3.47 28.21 9.67
N HIS A 85 -4.56 28.92 9.96
CA HIS A 85 -4.53 30.17 10.73
C HIS A 85 -5.44 30.05 11.97
N PRO A 86 -5.05 29.28 12.99
CA PRO A 86 -5.93 28.93 14.12
C PRO A 86 -6.23 30.14 15.03
N HIS A 87 -5.46 31.22 14.90
CA HIS A 87 -5.59 32.45 15.66
C HIS A 87 -6.12 33.64 14.84
N SER A 88 -6.55 33.40 13.59
CA SER A 88 -7.08 34.45 12.72
C SER A 88 -8.30 35.14 13.34
N PRO A 89 -8.31 36.48 13.47
CA PRO A 89 -9.47 37.24 13.87
C PRO A 89 -10.37 37.61 12.68
N THR A 90 -9.99 37.26 11.44
CA THR A 90 -10.69 37.67 10.22
C THR A 90 -11.31 36.50 9.45
N HIS A 91 -10.83 35.27 9.65
CA HIS A 91 -11.34 34.08 8.98
C HIS A 91 -11.62 32.98 9.99
N THR A 92 -12.76 32.32 9.83
CA THR A 92 -13.03 31.06 10.53
C THR A 92 -12.41 29.89 9.76
N PRO A 93 -12.25 28.70 10.39
CA PRO A 93 -11.87 27.50 9.65
C PRO A 93 -12.81 27.21 8.47
N ALA A 94 -14.12 27.44 8.62
CA ALA A 94 -15.06 27.23 7.52
C ALA A 94 -14.78 28.15 6.32
N ASP A 95 -14.43 29.42 6.56
CA ASP A 95 -14.04 30.37 5.51
C ASP A 95 -12.75 29.92 4.81
N LEU A 96 -11.75 29.50 5.59
CA LEU A 96 -10.47 29.01 5.07
C LEU A 96 -10.66 27.73 4.25
N ALA A 97 -11.53 26.81 4.67
CA ALA A 97 -11.80 25.58 3.94
C ALA A 97 -12.34 25.88 2.52
N VAL A 98 -13.28 26.83 2.40
CA VAL A 98 -13.81 27.25 1.10
C VAL A 98 -12.73 27.92 0.26
N ARG A 99 -11.97 28.84 0.87
CA ARG A 99 -10.93 29.61 0.20
C ARG A 99 -9.81 28.71 -0.33
N ARG A 100 -9.24 27.87 0.52
CA ARG A 100 -8.09 27.01 0.17
C ARG A 100 -8.44 25.96 -0.87
N ARG A 101 -9.66 25.42 -0.87
CA ARG A 101 -10.12 24.54 -1.97
C ARG A 101 -10.17 25.27 -3.31
N ALA A 102 -10.70 26.49 -3.35
CA ALA A 102 -10.70 27.30 -4.57
C ALA A 102 -9.28 27.68 -5.03
N GLU A 103 -8.35 27.85 -4.09
CA GLU A 103 -6.93 28.07 -4.39
C GLU A 103 -6.28 26.82 -4.99
N ALA A 104 -6.54 25.61 -4.46
CA ALA A 104 -6.11 24.35 -5.07
C ALA A 104 -6.67 24.12 -6.48
N ASP A 105 -7.96 24.40 -6.70
CA ASP A 105 -8.56 24.33 -8.05
C ASP A 105 -7.80 25.25 -9.03
N ALA A 106 -7.54 26.49 -8.63
CA ALA A 106 -6.81 27.46 -9.44
C ALA A 106 -5.35 27.06 -9.68
N ALA A 107 -4.69 26.50 -8.67
CA ALA A 107 -3.33 26.00 -8.76
C ALA A 107 -3.24 24.81 -9.73
N LEU A 108 -4.14 23.84 -9.60
CA LEU A 108 -4.18 22.67 -10.47
C LEU A 108 -4.48 23.05 -11.92
N ALA A 109 -5.40 24.00 -12.15
CA ALA A 109 -5.67 24.54 -13.48
C ALA A 109 -4.44 25.21 -14.11
N ALA A 110 -3.53 25.79 -13.30
CA ALA A 110 -2.28 26.37 -13.79
C ALA A 110 -1.21 25.30 -14.11
N LEU A 111 -1.22 24.17 -13.41
CA LEU A 111 -0.29 23.06 -13.59
C LEU A 111 -0.68 22.17 -14.78
N ALA A 112 -1.89 21.62 -14.72
CA ALA A 112 -2.44 20.63 -15.64
C ALA A 112 -3.97 20.83 -15.77
N PRO A 113 -4.45 21.61 -16.76
CA PRO A 113 -5.87 21.98 -16.89
C PRO A 113 -6.87 20.83 -17.08
N ARG A 114 -6.38 19.62 -17.39
CA ARG A 114 -7.18 18.40 -17.54
C ARG A 114 -7.12 17.48 -16.33
N ALA A 115 -6.37 17.86 -15.30
CA ALA A 115 -6.24 17.05 -14.10
C ALA A 115 -7.56 17.02 -13.32
N GLU A 116 -7.83 15.88 -12.70
CA GLU A 116 -8.93 15.73 -11.77
C GLU A 116 -8.48 16.14 -10.35
N LEU A 117 -9.31 16.89 -9.64
CA LEU A 117 -9.14 17.12 -8.20
C LEU A 117 -10.22 16.36 -7.43
N VAL A 118 -9.80 15.49 -6.52
CA VAL A 118 -10.66 14.76 -5.61
C VAL A 118 -10.43 15.29 -4.20
N PHE A 119 -11.50 15.63 -3.50
CA PHE A 119 -11.46 16.05 -2.11
C PHE A 119 -12.06 14.98 -1.18
N LEU A 120 -11.28 14.49 -0.21
CA LEU A 120 -11.74 13.47 0.74
C LEU A 120 -12.42 14.01 1.99
N ALA A 121 -12.19 15.29 2.32
CA ALA A 121 -12.77 15.94 3.49
C ALA A 121 -12.39 15.31 4.84
N ALA A 122 -11.13 14.86 4.98
CA ALA A 122 -10.54 14.61 6.29
C ALA A 122 -10.38 15.93 7.07
N ALA A 123 -10.41 15.85 8.40
CA ALA A 123 -10.18 17.02 9.24
C ALA A 123 -8.70 17.39 9.26
N ASP A 124 -8.39 18.67 9.09
CA ASP A 124 -7.02 19.19 9.18
C ASP A 124 -6.46 18.98 10.61
N GLY A 125 -5.25 18.44 10.69
CA GLY A 125 -4.58 17.98 11.92
C GLY A 125 -4.98 16.57 12.37
N ALA A 126 -5.85 15.87 11.62
CA ALA A 126 -6.36 14.55 11.94
C ALA A 126 -6.47 13.64 10.70
N VAL A 127 -5.60 13.82 9.70
CA VAL A 127 -5.62 12.98 8.47
C VAL A 127 -5.39 11.50 8.80
N ALA A 128 -4.66 11.20 9.89
CA ALA A 128 -4.45 9.84 10.37
C ALA A 128 -5.77 9.09 10.67
N ASP A 129 -6.79 9.79 11.16
CA ASP A 129 -8.10 9.19 11.48
C ASP A 129 -8.86 8.74 10.23
N ALA A 130 -8.54 9.35 9.07
CA ALA A 130 -9.09 9.01 7.76
C ALA A 130 -8.13 8.15 6.92
N GLY A 131 -7.07 7.58 7.51
CA GLY A 131 -5.99 6.91 6.76
C GLY A 131 -6.46 5.70 5.92
N ASP A 132 -7.40 4.91 6.45
CA ASP A 132 -7.99 3.77 5.73
C ASP A 132 -8.85 4.25 4.54
N ASP A 133 -9.65 5.31 4.73
CA ASP A 133 -10.47 5.91 3.67
C ASP A 133 -9.59 6.56 2.60
N LEU A 134 -8.52 7.26 2.99
CA LEU A 134 -7.54 7.83 2.07
C LEU A 134 -6.84 6.73 1.26
N THR A 135 -6.40 5.65 1.91
CA THR A 135 -5.81 4.50 1.21
C THR A 135 -6.81 3.92 0.21
N ALA A 136 -8.06 3.71 0.62
CA ALA A 136 -9.09 3.14 -0.24
C ALA A 136 -9.38 4.03 -1.45
N ALA A 137 -9.45 5.33 -1.23
CA ALA A 137 -9.66 6.29 -2.30
C ALA A 137 -8.46 6.32 -3.26
N ILE A 138 -7.22 6.24 -2.78
CA ILE A 138 -6.05 6.15 -3.68
C ILE A 138 -6.12 4.85 -4.51
N VAL A 139 -6.39 3.72 -3.86
CA VAL A 139 -6.50 2.40 -4.52
C VAL A 139 -7.59 2.41 -5.59
N GLU A 140 -8.76 3.00 -5.33
CA GLU A 140 -9.84 3.11 -6.33
C GLU A 140 -9.39 3.84 -7.60
N ARG A 141 -8.57 4.89 -7.46
CA ARG A 141 -8.08 5.68 -8.59
C ARG A 141 -6.90 5.05 -9.31
N ILE A 142 -6.19 4.11 -8.69
CA ILE A 142 -5.12 3.35 -9.34
C ILE A 142 -5.69 2.08 -9.97
N GLY A 143 -6.49 1.31 -9.22
CA GLY A 143 -7.06 0.04 -9.63
C GLY A 143 -6.00 -0.98 -10.05
N GLU A 144 -6.30 -1.73 -11.12
CA GLU A 144 -5.35 -2.69 -11.71
C GLU A 144 -4.27 -2.02 -12.59
N ALA A 145 -4.29 -0.69 -12.77
CA ALA A 145 -3.35 0.07 -13.61
C ALA A 145 -2.07 0.48 -12.86
N GLY A 146 -1.83 -0.04 -11.64
CA GLY A 146 -0.65 0.30 -10.85
C GLY A 146 0.69 0.16 -11.59
N PRO A 147 0.95 -0.91 -12.38
CA PRO A 147 2.22 -1.04 -13.10
C PRO A 147 2.58 0.10 -14.06
N THR A 148 1.60 0.89 -14.51
CA THR A 148 1.79 2.09 -15.36
C THR A 148 1.41 3.39 -14.65
N THR A 149 1.26 3.36 -13.32
CA THR A 149 0.90 4.52 -12.50
C THR A 149 2.06 4.96 -11.61
N LEU A 150 2.36 6.26 -11.65
CA LEU A 150 3.23 6.93 -10.68
C LEU A 150 2.37 7.54 -9.57
N LEU A 151 2.60 7.14 -8.32
CA LEU A 151 1.97 7.70 -7.14
C LEU A 151 2.94 8.66 -6.44
N LEU A 152 2.49 9.88 -6.19
CA LEU A 152 3.20 10.91 -5.44
C LEU A 152 2.50 11.19 -4.13
N ALA A 153 3.23 11.40 -3.04
CA ALA A 153 2.66 11.77 -1.75
C ALA A 153 3.67 12.55 -0.90
N PRO A 154 3.24 13.26 0.16
CA PRO A 154 4.16 13.84 1.11
C PRO A 154 5.02 12.75 1.75
N TRP A 155 6.28 13.06 2.04
CA TRP A 155 7.19 12.07 2.61
C TRP A 155 6.75 11.64 4.01
N ARG A 156 6.73 10.31 4.23
CA ARG A 156 6.35 9.70 5.52
C ARG A 156 7.24 10.04 6.71
N HIS A 157 8.30 10.82 6.48
CA HIS A 157 9.19 11.37 7.50
C HIS A 157 9.31 12.91 7.40
N ASP A 158 8.29 13.58 6.87
CA ASP A 158 8.30 15.04 6.66
C ASP A 158 8.21 15.85 7.96
N GLY A 159 7.88 15.23 9.10
CA GLY A 159 7.76 15.90 10.39
C GLY A 159 6.41 16.57 10.64
N HIS A 160 5.57 16.75 9.62
CA HIS A 160 4.17 17.14 9.78
C HIS A 160 3.26 15.91 9.92
N PRO A 161 2.47 15.76 11.00
CA PRO A 161 1.67 14.55 11.23
C PRO A 161 0.73 14.15 10.09
N ASP A 162 0.04 15.12 9.47
CA ASP A 162 -0.85 14.83 8.34
C ASP A 162 -0.09 14.44 7.07
N HIS A 163 1.12 14.97 6.86
CA HIS A 163 1.97 14.59 5.72
C HIS A 163 2.43 13.14 5.91
N GLU A 164 2.87 12.80 7.13
CA GLU A 164 3.25 11.43 7.47
C GLU A 164 2.08 10.47 7.28
N ALA A 165 0.88 10.84 7.72
CA ALA A 165 -0.33 10.05 7.53
C ALA A 165 -0.68 9.84 6.04
N ALA A 166 -0.59 10.91 5.23
CA ALA A 166 -0.82 10.84 3.79
C ALA A 166 0.22 9.95 3.08
N GLY A 167 1.50 10.09 3.43
CA GLY A 167 2.58 9.24 2.91
C GLY A 167 2.42 7.77 3.28
N VAL A 168 2.00 7.48 4.53
CA VAL A 168 1.69 6.10 4.98
C VAL A 168 0.51 5.50 4.19
N ALA A 169 -0.56 6.27 3.98
CA ALA A 169 -1.70 5.82 3.18
C ALA A 169 -1.32 5.55 1.72
N ALA A 170 -0.50 6.42 1.13
CA ALA A 170 0.03 6.25 -0.23
C ALA A 170 0.96 5.03 -0.34
N ALA A 171 1.83 4.78 0.66
CA ALA A 171 2.67 3.59 0.69
C ALA A 171 1.86 2.30 0.74
N ALA A 172 0.78 2.26 1.53
CA ALA A 172 -0.13 1.12 1.55
C ALA A 172 -0.84 0.96 0.19
N ALA A 173 -1.31 2.04 -0.43
CA ALA A 173 -1.97 1.99 -1.72
C ALA A 173 -1.03 1.51 -2.85
N ALA A 174 0.21 2.01 -2.90
CA ALA A 174 1.23 1.55 -3.84
C ALA A 174 1.52 0.05 -3.68
N TRP A 175 1.67 -0.39 -2.42
CA TRP A 175 1.86 -1.81 -2.11
C TRP A 175 0.71 -2.70 -2.63
N ARG A 176 -0.53 -2.24 -2.47
CA ARG A 176 -1.74 -2.98 -2.88
C ARG A 176 -1.95 -3.00 -4.39
N THR A 177 -1.37 -2.08 -5.14
CA THR A 177 -1.70 -1.85 -6.56
C THR A 177 -0.53 -2.10 -7.52
N ASP A 178 0.70 -2.25 -7.02
CA ASP A 178 1.95 -2.25 -7.79
C ASP A 178 2.32 -0.87 -8.39
N ALA A 179 1.73 0.23 -7.90
CA ALA A 179 2.12 1.57 -8.33
C ALA A 179 3.53 1.94 -7.85
N ALA A 180 4.27 2.67 -8.69
CA ALA A 180 5.56 3.22 -8.30
C ALA A 180 5.33 4.42 -7.36
N LEU A 181 5.88 4.38 -6.15
CA LEU A 181 5.79 5.48 -5.19
C LEU A 181 7.02 6.37 -5.25
N LEU A 182 6.81 7.68 -5.33
CA LEU A 182 7.80 8.71 -5.05
C LEU A 182 7.23 9.69 -4.03
N GLU A 183 7.99 9.99 -3.00
CA GLU A 183 7.55 10.85 -1.90
C GLU A 183 8.20 12.23 -2.01
N TYR A 184 7.44 13.31 -1.83
CA TYR A 184 7.98 14.66 -1.88
C TYR A 184 8.09 15.26 -0.46
N PRO A 185 9.24 15.83 -0.08
CA PRO A 185 9.36 16.54 1.18
C PRO A 185 8.81 17.96 1.04
N VAL A 186 8.16 18.46 2.10
CA VAL A 186 7.66 19.84 2.21
C VAL A 186 8.35 20.52 3.38
N TRP A 187 8.02 20.14 4.62
CA TRP A 187 8.58 20.76 5.82
C TRP A 187 9.97 20.23 6.18
N TRP A 188 10.32 19.02 5.74
CA TRP A 188 11.64 18.44 5.98
C TRP A 188 12.80 19.35 5.58
N TRP A 189 12.65 20.05 4.45
CA TRP A 189 13.66 21.00 3.97
C TRP A 189 14.00 22.09 4.98
N HIS A 190 13.02 22.47 5.79
CA HIS A 190 13.12 23.58 6.71
C HIS A 190 13.72 23.13 8.06
N TRP A 191 13.24 22.03 8.65
CA TRP A 191 13.68 21.61 9.99
C TRP A 191 14.89 20.67 10.02
N SER A 192 15.27 20.05 8.89
CA SER A 192 16.37 19.08 8.82
C SER A 192 17.69 19.69 8.32
N ASP A 193 18.78 18.93 8.41
CA ASP A 193 20.10 19.31 7.90
C ASP A 193 20.49 18.44 6.67
N PRO A 194 21.17 19.01 5.65
CA PRO A 194 21.57 18.24 4.48
C PRO A 194 22.56 17.09 4.76
N GLN A 195 23.21 17.08 5.92
CA GLN A 195 24.09 15.98 6.35
C GLN A 195 23.32 14.71 6.71
N ASP A 196 22.09 14.85 7.19
CA ASP A 196 21.24 13.74 7.64
C ASP A 196 20.32 13.22 6.53
N ALA A 197 20.43 13.79 5.33
CA ALA A 197 19.54 13.49 4.23
C ALA A 197 19.74 12.10 3.62
N PRO A 198 18.64 11.44 3.19
CA PRO A 198 18.70 10.12 2.56
C PRO A 198 19.13 10.24 1.09
N TRP A 199 20.32 10.77 0.83
CA TRP A 199 20.82 11.07 -0.53
C TRP A 199 20.77 9.89 -1.50
N ALA A 200 20.92 8.66 -0.99
CA ALA A 200 20.82 7.44 -1.80
C ALA A 200 19.38 7.11 -2.24
N ALA A 201 18.38 7.51 -1.46
CA ALA A 201 16.97 7.35 -1.78
C ALA A 201 16.43 8.51 -2.62
N LEU A 202 17.11 9.66 -2.62
CA LEU A 202 16.67 10.81 -3.41
C LEU A 202 16.77 10.56 -4.92
N ARG A 203 15.78 11.07 -5.64
CA ARG A 203 15.62 11.08 -7.08
C ARG A 203 15.35 12.50 -7.53
N ARG A 204 15.84 12.86 -8.72
CA ARG A 204 15.76 14.21 -9.26
C ARG A 204 14.91 14.24 -10.53
N LEU A 205 13.94 15.14 -10.59
CA LEU A 205 13.26 15.50 -11.82
C LEU A 205 13.77 16.86 -12.32
N PRO A 206 14.57 16.92 -13.39
CA PRO A 206 14.87 18.18 -14.06
C PRO A 206 13.60 18.75 -14.71
N LEU A 207 13.34 20.03 -14.53
CA LEU A 207 12.14 20.68 -15.05
C LEU A 207 12.42 21.51 -16.29
N SER A 208 11.49 21.46 -17.25
CA SER A 208 11.46 22.40 -18.37
C SER A 208 11.17 23.83 -17.88
N GLY A 209 11.53 24.83 -18.69
CA GLY A 209 11.17 26.22 -18.44
C GLY A 209 9.66 26.42 -18.21
N PRO A 210 8.79 25.91 -19.11
CA PRO A 210 7.34 25.97 -18.92
C PRO A 210 6.84 25.31 -17.63
N ALA A 211 7.37 24.15 -17.25
CA ALA A 211 6.97 23.48 -16.00
C ALA A 211 7.33 24.32 -14.76
N ARG A 212 8.52 24.94 -14.74
CA ARG A 212 8.94 25.85 -13.66
C ARG A 212 8.01 27.06 -13.54
N GLU A 213 7.65 27.66 -14.67
CA GLU A 213 6.73 28.80 -14.69
C GLU A 213 5.32 28.42 -14.20
N ARG A 214 4.81 27.26 -14.61
CA ARG A 214 3.52 26.74 -14.16
C ARG A 214 3.52 26.47 -12.66
N ARG A 215 4.56 25.81 -12.15
CA ARG A 215 4.74 25.61 -10.70
C ARG A 215 4.74 26.93 -9.93
N GLY A 216 5.52 27.91 -10.39
CA GLY A 216 5.54 29.24 -9.77
C GLY A 216 4.16 29.91 -9.74
N ARG A 217 3.37 29.79 -10.82
CA ARG A 217 1.98 30.29 -10.84
C ARG A 217 1.06 29.53 -9.90
N ALA A 218 1.21 28.21 -9.80
CA ALA A 218 0.42 27.37 -8.93
C ALA A 218 0.67 27.69 -7.44
N ILE A 219 1.94 27.78 -7.02
CA ILE A 219 2.31 28.22 -5.67
C ILE A 219 1.74 29.63 -5.40
N ALA A 220 1.83 30.56 -6.35
CA ALA A 220 1.28 31.90 -6.20
C ALA A 220 -0.27 31.95 -6.12
N ALA A 221 -0.96 30.91 -6.60
CA ALA A 221 -2.43 30.81 -6.53
C ALA A 221 -2.92 30.52 -5.11
N HIS A 222 -2.10 29.89 -4.28
CA HIS A 222 -2.32 29.65 -2.84
C HIS A 222 -2.16 30.92 -2.01
N ARG A 223 -2.94 31.96 -2.36
CA ARG A 223 -2.80 33.33 -1.84
C ARG A 223 -2.93 33.41 -0.33
N SER A 224 -3.73 32.53 0.30
CA SER A 224 -3.86 32.48 1.76
C SER A 224 -2.58 32.05 2.47
N GLN A 225 -1.71 31.33 1.77
CA GLN A 225 -0.50 30.73 2.33
C GLN A 225 0.75 31.57 2.00
N VAL A 226 0.80 32.19 0.81
CA VAL A 226 1.96 32.99 0.36
C VAL A 226 1.84 34.50 0.62
N ARG A 227 0.72 34.95 1.19
CA ARG A 227 0.49 36.35 1.60
C ARG A 227 -0.29 36.38 2.92
N PRO A 228 -0.11 37.42 3.75
CA PRO A 228 -0.95 37.58 4.94
C PRO A 228 -2.43 37.72 4.56
N LEU A 229 -3.32 37.18 5.40
CA LEU A 229 -4.77 37.33 5.22
C LEU A 229 -5.23 38.78 5.48
N SER A 230 -4.56 39.48 6.41
CA SER A 230 -4.72 40.89 6.74
C SER A 230 -3.52 41.41 7.55
N ASP A 231 -3.53 42.68 7.95
CA ASP A 231 -2.50 43.27 8.82
C ASP A 231 -2.71 42.97 10.32
N ARG A 232 -3.68 42.11 10.68
CA ARG A 232 -4.02 41.79 12.08
C ARG A 232 -3.17 40.62 12.61
N PRO A 233 -2.81 40.60 13.91
CA PRO A 233 -2.15 39.44 14.51
C PRO A 233 -2.99 38.16 14.35
N GLY A 234 -2.36 37.07 13.94
CA GLY A 234 -3.00 35.78 13.62
C GLY A 234 -3.30 35.56 12.13
N ASP A 235 -3.04 36.56 11.28
CA ASP A 235 -3.22 36.54 9.81
C ASP A 235 -1.88 36.62 9.06
N GLU A 236 -0.77 36.29 9.71
CA GLU A 236 0.58 36.35 9.13
C GLU A 236 0.75 35.41 7.93
N VAL A 237 1.80 35.62 7.15
CA VAL A 237 2.14 34.71 6.05
C VAL A 237 2.65 33.37 6.60
N LEU A 238 2.05 32.27 6.13
CA LEU A 238 2.41 30.90 6.53
C LEU A 238 3.66 30.39 5.79
N LEU A 239 3.69 30.56 4.46
CA LEU A 239 4.82 30.17 3.62
C LEU A 239 5.75 31.37 3.39
N THR A 240 6.75 31.50 4.27
CA THR A 240 7.74 32.58 4.18
C THR A 240 8.57 32.50 2.89
N ALA A 241 9.20 33.62 2.50
CA ALA A 241 10.09 33.63 1.34
C ALA A 241 11.28 32.63 1.48
N GLU A 242 11.75 32.41 2.70
CA GLU A 242 12.80 31.43 3.00
C GLU A 242 12.33 30.00 2.75
N MET A 243 11.10 29.66 3.15
CA MET A 243 10.47 28.38 2.85
C MET A 243 10.23 28.20 1.35
N LEU A 244 9.66 29.23 0.69
CA LEU A 244 9.39 29.18 -0.75
C LEU A 244 10.66 29.04 -1.59
N ALA A 245 11.80 29.55 -1.11
CA ALA A 245 13.07 29.43 -1.78
C ALA A 245 13.48 27.96 -2.04
N HIS A 246 12.99 26.98 -1.27
CA HIS A 246 13.26 25.56 -1.54
C HIS A 246 12.65 25.08 -2.86
N PHE A 247 11.54 25.68 -3.28
CA PHE A 247 10.73 25.26 -4.44
C PHE A 247 10.98 26.12 -5.70
N GLU A 248 11.96 27.02 -5.70
CA GLU A 248 12.28 27.89 -6.84
C GLU A 248 13.29 27.26 -7.85
N GLY A 249 13.81 26.07 -7.55
CA GLY A 249 14.90 25.43 -8.30
C GLY A 249 14.54 24.98 -9.73
N SER A 250 15.55 24.56 -10.50
CA SER A 250 15.37 23.94 -11.83
C SER A 250 15.01 22.45 -11.78
N ASP A 251 14.88 21.90 -10.58
CA ASP A 251 14.64 20.50 -10.32
C ASP A 251 13.73 20.32 -9.10
N GLU A 252 13.04 19.19 -9.08
CA GLU A 252 12.34 18.65 -7.91
C GLU A 252 13.05 17.41 -7.41
N LEU A 253 13.03 17.23 -6.08
CA LEU A 253 13.61 16.08 -5.43
C LEU A 253 12.51 15.26 -4.78
N PHE A 254 12.56 13.95 -5.00
CA PHE A 254 11.65 12.98 -4.44
C PHE A 254 12.43 11.89 -3.73
N VAL A 255 11.89 11.34 -2.67
CA VAL A 255 12.41 10.19 -1.95
C VAL A 255 11.79 8.93 -2.54
N ALA A 256 12.63 7.99 -2.98
CA ALA A 256 12.21 6.68 -3.47
C ALA A 256 12.50 5.63 -2.40
N GLU A 257 11.48 5.29 -1.63
CA GLU A 257 11.55 4.20 -0.65
C GLU A 257 10.56 3.08 -1.00
N PRO A 258 10.84 1.83 -0.62
CA PRO A 258 9.90 0.74 -0.82
C PRO A 258 8.56 1.03 -0.15
N PRO A 259 7.43 0.84 -0.85
CA PRO A 259 6.12 0.89 -0.24
C PRO A 259 5.96 -0.29 0.73
N VAL A 260 5.18 -0.08 1.78
CA VAL A 260 4.87 -1.09 2.79
C VAL A 260 3.39 -0.95 3.19
N ASP A 261 2.73 -2.07 3.43
CA ASP A 261 1.40 -2.10 4.03
C ASP A 261 1.43 -2.93 5.31
N THR A 262 1.10 -2.30 6.43
CA THR A 262 1.05 -2.96 7.75
C THR A 262 -0.38 -3.18 8.24
N ARG A 263 -1.41 -2.96 7.42
CA ARG A 263 -2.81 -3.00 7.84
C ARG A 263 -3.23 -4.34 8.44
N LEU A 264 -2.90 -5.45 7.77
CA LEU A 264 -3.26 -6.80 8.23
C LEU A 264 -2.55 -7.17 9.53
N GLU A 265 -1.27 -6.80 9.65
CA GLU A 265 -0.51 -7.00 10.88
C GLU A 265 -1.07 -6.16 12.03
N ARG A 266 -1.50 -4.90 11.79
CA ARG A 266 -2.19 -4.12 12.83
C ARG A 266 -3.49 -4.77 13.28
N LEU A 267 -4.31 -5.28 12.35
CA LEU A 267 -5.56 -5.99 12.70
C LEU A 267 -5.32 -7.15 13.67
N HIS A 268 -4.33 -8.00 13.36
CA HIS A 268 -4.01 -9.17 14.18
C HIS A 268 -3.27 -8.84 15.47
N ARG A 269 -2.62 -7.67 15.55
CA ARG A 269 -2.01 -7.18 16.79
C ARG A 269 -3.05 -6.60 17.74
N ASP A 270 -4.02 -5.87 17.20
CA ASP A 270 -5.00 -5.11 17.97
C ASP A 270 -6.19 -5.97 18.42
N ALA A 271 -6.40 -7.13 17.79
CA ALA A 271 -7.41 -8.11 18.15
C ALA A 271 -6.90 -9.55 18.01
N ASP A 272 -7.20 -10.41 18.99
CA ASP A 272 -6.79 -11.83 18.98
C ASP A 272 -7.40 -12.63 17.81
N ASP A 273 -8.65 -12.32 17.47
CA ASP A 273 -9.39 -12.92 16.34
C ASP A 273 -10.18 -11.83 15.59
N PRO A 274 -9.51 -11.05 14.71
CA PRO A 274 -10.13 -9.90 14.03
C PRO A 274 -11.24 -10.32 13.06
N TRP A 275 -11.25 -11.59 12.64
CA TRP A 275 -12.21 -12.13 11.67
C TRP A 275 -13.37 -12.87 12.34
N GLY A 276 -13.25 -13.19 13.64
CA GLY A 276 -14.22 -14.03 14.36
C GLY A 276 -14.20 -15.47 13.84
N VAL A 277 -13.02 -15.99 13.50
CA VAL A 277 -12.78 -17.34 12.98
C VAL A 277 -13.39 -18.43 13.87
N ASP A 278 -13.39 -18.24 15.19
CA ASP A 278 -13.92 -19.24 16.13
C ASP A 278 -15.40 -19.07 16.47
N GLU A 279 -15.96 -17.87 16.28
CA GLU A 279 -17.30 -17.52 16.77
C GLU A 279 -18.34 -17.39 15.65
N ARG A 280 -17.92 -16.99 14.44
CA ARG A 280 -18.84 -16.71 13.35
C ARG A 280 -19.18 -17.98 12.59
N TRP A 281 -20.48 -18.27 12.48
CA TRP A 281 -21.00 -19.36 11.65
C TRP A 281 -20.49 -19.32 10.20
N TYR A 282 -20.29 -18.12 9.63
CA TYR A 282 -19.70 -17.97 8.30
C TYR A 282 -18.33 -18.67 8.20
N GLU A 283 -17.45 -18.45 9.18
CA GLU A 283 -16.08 -19.00 9.21
C GLU A 283 -16.08 -20.51 9.45
N GLU A 284 -16.88 -20.98 10.41
CA GLU A 284 -17.04 -22.41 10.67
C GLU A 284 -17.55 -23.14 9.43
N ARG A 285 -18.63 -22.64 8.83
CA ARG A 285 -19.26 -23.23 7.65
C ARG A 285 -18.32 -23.24 6.45
N LYS A 286 -17.61 -22.14 6.18
CA LYS A 286 -16.62 -22.05 5.09
C LYS A 286 -15.54 -23.11 5.26
N ARG A 287 -15.00 -23.28 6.48
CA ARG A 287 -14.02 -24.33 6.79
C ARG A 287 -14.56 -25.73 6.52
N GLU A 288 -15.79 -26.04 6.94
CA GLU A 288 -16.39 -27.36 6.64
C GLU A 288 -16.61 -27.57 5.14
N LEU A 289 -17.03 -26.54 4.40
CA LEU A 289 -17.20 -26.61 2.95
C LEU A 289 -15.87 -26.91 2.24
N VAL A 290 -14.78 -26.25 2.65
CA VAL A 290 -13.42 -26.55 2.15
C VAL A 290 -13.10 -28.03 2.36
N LEU A 291 -13.22 -28.54 3.60
CA LEU A 291 -12.86 -29.92 3.95
C LEU A 291 -13.71 -30.97 3.23
N ALA A 292 -15.01 -30.68 3.04
CA ALA A 292 -15.96 -31.55 2.36
C ALA A 292 -15.78 -31.59 0.84
N SER A 293 -15.14 -30.56 0.25
CA SER A 293 -14.94 -30.47 -1.21
C SER A 293 -13.63 -31.12 -1.68
N LEU A 294 -12.76 -31.55 -0.77
CA LEU A 294 -11.48 -32.18 -1.12
C LEU A 294 -11.70 -33.56 -1.77
N PRO A 295 -11.01 -33.86 -2.90
CA PRO A 295 -11.23 -35.09 -3.67
C PRO A 295 -10.70 -36.36 -3.00
N ALA A 296 -9.79 -36.21 -2.03
CA ALA A 296 -9.19 -37.31 -1.28
C ALA A 296 -9.39 -37.14 0.23
N ARG A 297 -9.35 -38.25 0.97
CA ARG A 297 -9.42 -38.27 2.44
C ARG A 297 -8.10 -37.90 3.12
N ARG A 298 -6.96 -38.10 2.45
CA ARG A 298 -5.64 -37.89 3.01
C ARG A 298 -4.69 -37.30 1.96
N PHE A 299 -3.75 -36.48 2.40
CA PHE A 299 -2.73 -35.81 1.58
C PHE A 299 -1.37 -35.91 2.27
N GLU A 300 -0.28 -36.05 1.52
CA GLU A 300 1.08 -36.20 2.03
C GLU A 300 1.74 -34.86 2.36
N ARG A 301 1.55 -33.83 1.53
CA ARG A 301 2.23 -32.54 1.61
C ARG A 301 1.26 -31.40 1.35
N ILE A 302 0.81 -30.77 2.43
CA ILE A 302 -0.16 -29.67 2.38
C ILE A 302 0.55 -28.31 2.51
N LEU A 303 0.15 -27.33 1.71
CA LEU A 303 0.48 -25.91 1.91
C LEU A 303 -0.80 -25.11 2.18
N ASP A 304 -0.81 -24.38 3.29
CA ASP A 304 -1.88 -23.46 3.68
C ASP A 304 -1.37 -22.02 3.62
N ILE A 305 -1.82 -21.24 2.63
CA ILE A 305 -1.39 -19.86 2.38
C ILE A 305 -2.41 -18.89 2.98
N GLY A 306 -1.94 -17.99 3.84
CA GLY A 306 -2.80 -17.07 4.59
C GLY A 306 -3.48 -17.78 5.76
N CYS A 307 -2.71 -18.56 6.54
CA CYS A 307 -3.26 -19.43 7.56
C CYS A 307 -3.95 -18.69 8.72
N SER A 308 -3.76 -17.37 8.84
CA SER A 308 -4.34 -16.51 9.86
C SER A 308 -4.07 -17.09 11.27
N THR A 309 -5.11 -17.24 12.10
CA THR A 309 -5.03 -17.84 13.45
C THR A 309 -4.86 -19.36 13.45
N GLY A 310 -4.74 -20.01 12.29
CA GLY A 310 -4.47 -21.45 12.14
C GLY A 310 -5.70 -22.36 12.28
N ALA A 311 -6.91 -21.81 12.26
CA ALA A 311 -8.13 -22.59 12.53
C ALA A 311 -8.50 -23.57 11.39
N LEU A 312 -8.29 -23.19 10.13
CA LEU A 312 -8.39 -24.12 9.00
C LEU A 312 -7.21 -25.10 9.01
N THR A 313 -6.00 -24.60 9.26
CA THR A 313 -4.78 -25.40 9.36
C THR A 313 -4.94 -26.58 10.34
N ALA A 314 -5.51 -26.34 11.52
CA ALA A 314 -5.74 -27.38 12.53
C ALA A 314 -6.60 -28.53 11.99
N ARG A 315 -7.58 -28.23 11.13
CA ARG A 315 -8.43 -29.24 10.50
C ARG A 315 -7.78 -29.90 9.29
N LEU A 316 -6.83 -29.24 8.63
CA LEU A 316 -6.02 -29.83 7.58
C LEU A 316 -5.02 -30.84 8.13
N VAL A 317 -4.56 -30.71 9.39
CA VAL A 317 -3.75 -31.74 10.07
C VAL A 317 -4.48 -33.09 10.11
N ASP A 318 -5.79 -33.09 10.35
CA ASP A 318 -6.62 -34.30 10.32
C ASP A 318 -6.73 -34.93 8.92
N ARG A 319 -6.29 -34.23 7.87
CA ARG A 319 -6.24 -34.70 6.49
C ARG A 319 -4.84 -35.15 6.07
N LEU A 320 -3.83 -35.14 6.95
CA LEU A 320 -2.50 -35.64 6.62
C LEU A 320 -2.47 -37.17 6.56
N ALA A 321 -1.82 -37.72 5.54
CA ALA A 321 -1.44 -39.12 5.46
C ALA A 321 -0.38 -39.45 6.54
N PRO A 322 -0.22 -40.73 6.94
CA PRO A 322 0.83 -41.12 7.88
C PRO A 322 2.23 -40.69 7.39
N GLY A 323 2.94 -39.91 8.21
CA GLY A 323 4.25 -39.34 7.84
C GLY A 323 4.19 -38.14 6.91
N GLY A 324 2.99 -37.64 6.60
CA GLY A 324 2.80 -36.40 5.86
C GLY A 324 3.16 -35.16 6.68
N GLY A 325 3.31 -34.03 6.00
CA GLY A 325 3.64 -32.74 6.62
C GLY A 325 2.83 -31.59 6.03
N LEU A 326 2.61 -30.57 6.84
CA LEU A 326 1.89 -29.36 6.46
C LEU A 326 2.78 -28.14 6.66
N VAL A 327 2.79 -27.25 5.66
CA VAL A 327 3.39 -25.92 5.76
C VAL A 327 2.28 -24.89 5.84
N ALA A 328 2.28 -24.07 6.89
CA ALA A 328 1.33 -22.98 7.06
C ALA A 328 2.08 -21.64 7.01
N LEU A 329 1.59 -20.70 6.21
CA LEU A 329 2.22 -19.41 6.01
C LEU A 329 1.24 -18.27 6.24
N ASP A 330 1.69 -17.22 6.92
CA ASP A 330 1.00 -15.93 6.99
C ASP A 330 2.00 -14.78 6.90
N ALA A 331 1.59 -13.64 6.35
CA ALA A 331 2.45 -12.46 6.27
C ALA A 331 2.50 -11.70 7.62
N SER A 332 1.50 -11.86 8.48
CA SER A 332 1.44 -11.22 9.80
C SER A 332 2.17 -12.06 10.86
N PRO A 333 3.23 -11.51 11.50
CA PRO A 333 3.83 -12.11 12.68
C PRO A 333 2.81 -12.36 13.80
N SER A 334 1.87 -11.44 14.02
CA SER A 334 0.84 -11.55 15.07
C SER A 334 -0.13 -12.70 14.79
N ALA A 335 -0.59 -12.85 13.53
CA ALA A 335 -1.42 -13.98 13.11
C ALA A 335 -0.68 -15.32 13.28
N ALA A 336 0.56 -15.39 12.80
CA ALA A 336 1.40 -16.58 12.98
C ALA A 336 1.61 -16.91 14.47
N GLN A 337 1.76 -15.92 15.34
CA GLN A 337 1.86 -16.20 16.78
C GLN A 337 0.57 -16.82 17.35
N ALA A 338 -0.60 -16.36 16.90
CA ALA A 338 -1.88 -16.97 17.25
C ALA A 338 -2.00 -18.41 16.73
N ALA A 339 -1.63 -18.64 15.46
CA ALA A 339 -1.57 -19.98 14.88
C ALA A 339 -0.61 -20.92 15.63
N ALA A 340 0.56 -20.44 16.05
CA ALA A 340 1.53 -21.21 16.80
C ALA A 340 0.96 -21.71 18.14
N ARG A 341 0.16 -20.88 18.83
CA ARG A 341 -0.53 -21.29 20.07
C ARG A 341 -1.56 -22.38 19.80
N ARG A 342 -2.36 -22.24 18.74
CA ARG A 342 -3.38 -23.23 18.34
C ARG A 342 -2.75 -24.56 17.90
N LEU A 343 -1.62 -24.51 17.20
CA LEU A 343 -0.96 -25.65 16.55
C LEU A 343 0.24 -26.17 17.36
N ALA A 344 0.31 -25.87 18.66
CA ALA A 344 1.50 -26.15 19.47
C ALA A 344 1.92 -27.62 19.46
N GLU A 345 0.95 -28.55 19.55
CA GLU A 345 1.21 -29.99 19.52
C GLU A 345 1.67 -30.48 18.13
N PRO A 346 0.94 -30.23 17.02
CA PRO A 346 1.42 -30.58 15.68
C PRO A 346 2.78 -29.97 15.30
N ILE A 347 3.10 -28.78 15.79
CA ILE A 347 4.41 -28.15 15.60
C ILE A 347 5.49 -28.87 16.40
N ALA A 348 5.22 -29.21 17.66
CA ALA A 348 6.17 -29.94 18.52
C ALA A 348 6.48 -31.35 17.98
N GLU A 349 5.49 -31.99 17.35
CA GLU A 349 5.65 -33.29 16.67
C GLU A 349 6.41 -33.20 15.33
N GLY A 350 6.62 -31.99 14.80
CA GLY A 350 7.25 -31.77 13.50
C GLY A 350 6.32 -32.01 12.30
N THR A 351 5.02 -32.22 12.54
CA THR A 351 4.01 -32.45 11.50
C THR A 351 3.59 -31.15 10.81
N VAL A 352 3.61 -30.04 11.54
CA VAL A 352 3.32 -28.69 11.01
C VAL A 352 4.56 -27.80 11.09
N ARG A 353 4.90 -27.17 9.97
CA ARG A 353 5.86 -26.07 9.92
C ARG A 353 5.13 -24.76 9.67
N LEU A 354 5.15 -23.87 10.65
CA LEU A 354 4.59 -22.54 10.56
C LEU A 354 5.68 -21.53 10.15
N GLY A 355 5.36 -20.61 9.24
CA GLY A 355 6.26 -19.57 8.79
C GLY A 355 5.60 -18.20 8.67
N VAL A 356 6.36 -17.14 8.97
CA VAL A 356 6.00 -15.78 8.59
C VAL A 356 6.60 -15.52 7.21
N ALA A 357 5.75 -15.44 6.19
CA ALA A 357 6.18 -15.30 4.81
C ALA A 357 5.22 -14.43 4.01
N GLU A 358 5.78 -13.47 3.28
CA GLU A 358 5.04 -12.60 2.39
C GLU A 358 4.97 -13.22 0.99
N VAL A 359 3.93 -14.00 0.76
CA VAL A 359 3.72 -14.68 -0.52
C VAL A 359 3.36 -13.66 -1.62
N PRO A 360 3.87 -13.80 -2.86
CA PRO A 360 4.77 -14.84 -3.38
C PRO A 360 6.27 -14.49 -3.30
N ASP A 361 6.62 -13.41 -2.62
CA ASP A 361 7.98 -12.85 -2.58
C ASP A 361 8.90 -13.66 -1.66
N ALA A 362 8.33 -14.29 -0.64
CA ALA A 362 8.95 -15.37 0.13
C ALA A 362 8.17 -16.68 -0.10
N TRP A 363 8.89 -17.76 -0.41
CA TRP A 363 8.31 -19.09 -0.65
C TRP A 363 9.03 -20.18 0.16
N PRO A 364 8.33 -21.28 0.54
CA PRO A 364 8.94 -22.41 1.26
C PRO A 364 10.22 -22.97 0.64
N ASP A 365 10.33 -22.99 -0.69
CA ASP A 365 11.43 -23.65 -1.40
C ASP A 365 12.62 -22.72 -1.67
N ASP A 366 12.52 -21.44 -1.28
CA ASP A 366 13.57 -20.47 -1.56
C ASP A 366 14.86 -20.78 -0.78
N PRO A 367 16.05 -20.58 -1.37
CA PRO A 367 17.31 -20.87 -0.69
C PRO A 367 17.40 -20.15 0.67
N GLY A 368 17.71 -20.91 1.72
CA GLY A 368 17.82 -20.38 3.09
C GLY A 368 16.50 -20.35 3.89
N SER A 369 15.39 -20.84 3.32
CA SER A 369 14.11 -21.03 4.03
C SER A 369 14.15 -22.12 5.12
N GLY A 370 15.24 -22.88 5.20
CA GLY A 370 15.38 -24.04 6.09
C GLY A 370 14.85 -25.36 5.52
N GLU A 371 14.34 -25.35 4.29
CA GLU A 371 13.92 -26.58 3.59
C GLU A 371 15.13 -27.31 2.95
N PRO A 372 15.18 -28.66 2.98
CA PRO A 372 16.16 -29.42 2.21
C PRO A 372 15.98 -29.11 0.73
N GLY A 373 17.04 -28.62 0.08
CA GLY A 373 17.01 -28.18 -1.32
C GLY A 373 16.42 -29.23 -2.27
N GLY A 374 15.16 -29.03 -2.63
CA GLY A 374 14.36 -29.82 -3.56
C GLY A 374 12.97 -29.18 -3.66
N ALA A 375 12.36 -29.20 -4.85
CA ALA A 375 11.01 -28.67 -5.03
C ALA A 375 10.05 -29.39 -4.09
N LEU A 376 9.39 -28.66 -3.19
CA LEU A 376 8.35 -29.24 -2.35
C LEU A 376 7.16 -29.53 -3.26
N GLY A 377 7.08 -30.77 -3.75
CA GLY A 377 5.90 -31.23 -4.45
C GLY A 377 4.73 -31.32 -3.47
N PHE A 378 3.88 -30.29 -3.44
CA PHE A 378 2.63 -30.29 -2.68
C PHE A 378 1.56 -31.05 -3.45
N ASP A 379 0.82 -31.92 -2.76
CA ASP A 379 -0.37 -32.59 -3.30
C ASP A 379 -1.68 -31.88 -2.89
N LEU A 380 -1.62 -30.93 -1.96
CA LEU A 380 -2.69 -29.98 -1.68
C LEU A 380 -2.13 -28.58 -1.37
N VAL A 381 -2.63 -27.56 -2.07
CA VAL A 381 -2.45 -26.16 -1.71
C VAL A 381 -3.81 -25.53 -1.46
N VAL A 382 -3.96 -24.84 -0.33
CA VAL A 382 -5.17 -24.11 0.03
C VAL A 382 -4.86 -22.61 0.11
N ILE A 383 -5.69 -21.81 -0.56
CA ILE A 383 -5.64 -20.35 -0.54
C ILE A 383 -7.01 -19.86 -0.08
N SER A 384 -7.08 -19.43 1.18
CA SER A 384 -8.32 -19.00 1.81
C SER A 384 -8.24 -17.53 2.22
N GLU A 385 -9.15 -16.69 1.69
CA GLU A 385 -9.32 -15.28 2.08
C GLU A 385 -8.06 -14.38 1.96
N VAL A 386 -7.09 -14.76 1.12
CA VAL A 386 -5.81 -14.02 1.00
C VAL A 386 -5.51 -13.54 -0.40
N ALA A 387 -6.03 -14.18 -1.45
CA ALA A 387 -5.65 -13.86 -2.84
C ALA A 387 -6.05 -12.44 -3.25
N TYR A 388 -7.21 -11.94 -2.77
CA TYR A 388 -7.67 -10.59 -3.08
C TYR A 388 -6.89 -9.49 -2.33
N PHE A 389 -6.06 -9.84 -1.34
CA PHE A 389 -5.17 -8.89 -0.68
C PHE A 389 -3.85 -8.66 -1.45
N LEU A 390 -3.60 -9.46 -2.49
CA LEU A 390 -2.46 -9.30 -3.37
C LEU A 390 -2.79 -8.30 -4.48
N SER A 391 -1.77 -7.59 -4.92
CA SER A 391 -1.84 -6.82 -6.16
C SER A 391 -1.93 -7.76 -7.37
N PRO A 392 -2.42 -7.29 -8.54
CA PRO A 392 -2.53 -8.12 -9.74
C PRO A 392 -1.21 -8.76 -10.17
N GLN A 393 -0.08 -8.04 -10.06
CA GLN A 393 1.22 -8.62 -10.42
C GLN A 393 1.68 -9.68 -9.41
N ARG A 394 1.46 -9.45 -8.12
CA ARG A 394 1.74 -10.44 -7.07
C ARG A 394 0.87 -11.68 -7.25
N LEU A 395 -0.39 -11.53 -7.65
CA LEU A 395 -1.26 -12.68 -7.91
C LEU A 395 -0.77 -13.52 -9.10
N ARG A 396 -0.27 -12.90 -10.18
CA ARG A 396 0.36 -13.62 -11.31
C ARG A 396 1.64 -14.35 -10.88
N ARG A 397 2.48 -13.71 -10.05
CA ARG A 397 3.67 -14.36 -9.48
C ARG A 397 3.30 -15.54 -8.58
N LEU A 398 2.22 -15.40 -7.80
CA LEU A 398 1.68 -16.49 -6.99
C LEU A 398 1.23 -17.66 -7.87
N ALA A 399 0.48 -17.41 -8.94
CA ALA A 399 0.10 -18.46 -9.88
C ALA A 399 1.30 -19.24 -10.43
N ALA A 400 2.38 -18.53 -10.81
CA ALA A 400 3.61 -19.17 -11.28
C ALA A 400 4.29 -20.03 -10.19
N ARG A 401 4.30 -19.57 -8.93
CA ARG A 401 4.81 -20.36 -7.80
C ARG A 401 3.95 -21.61 -7.56
N LEU A 402 2.63 -21.49 -7.64
CA LEU A 402 1.70 -22.61 -7.47
C LEU A 402 1.92 -23.68 -8.54
N GLU A 403 2.01 -23.29 -9.81
CA GLU A 403 2.25 -24.24 -10.91
C GLU A 403 3.61 -24.95 -10.79
N ALA A 404 4.63 -24.26 -10.28
CA ALA A 404 5.96 -24.85 -10.07
C ALA A 404 6.04 -25.78 -8.85
N SER A 405 5.22 -25.55 -7.81
CA SER A 405 5.28 -26.31 -6.55
C SER A 405 4.20 -27.39 -6.41
N LEU A 406 3.12 -27.35 -7.17
CA LEU A 406 2.11 -28.41 -7.17
C LEU A 406 2.59 -29.63 -7.96
N ARG A 407 2.42 -30.82 -7.39
CA ARG A 407 2.62 -32.09 -8.10
C ARG A 407 1.66 -32.24 -9.27
N SER A 408 1.95 -33.14 -10.20
CA SER A 408 1.05 -33.44 -11.33
C SER A 408 -0.30 -33.99 -10.90
N ASP A 409 -0.40 -34.59 -9.72
CA ASP A 409 -1.63 -35.05 -9.06
C ASP A 409 -2.13 -34.06 -7.98
N GLY A 410 -1.49 -32.90 -7.85
CA GLY A 410 -1.78 -31.94 -6.80
C GLY A 410 -3.08 -31.16 -7.00
N VAL A 411 -3.73 -30.86 -5.88
CA VAL A 411 -5.01 -30.14 -5.80
C VAL A 411 -4.78 -28.70 -5.35
N LEU A 412 -5.40 -27.74 -6.03
CA LEU A 412 -5.47 -26.34 -5.60
C LEU A 412 -6.89 -26.01 -5.15
N VAL A 413 -7.02 -25.47 -3.94
CA VAL A 413 -8.30 -24.99 -3.40
C VAL A 413 -8.26 -23.48 -3.27
N LEU A 414 -9.25 -22.81 -3.86
CA LEU A 414 -9.46 -21.37 -3.74
C LEU A 414 -10.75 -21.13 -2.96
N CYS A 415 -10.70 -20.42 -1.83
CA CYS A 415 -11.89 -20.13 -1.02
C CYS A 415 -11.90 -18.67 -0.59
N HIS A 416 -12.84 -17.86 -1.11
CA HIS A 416 -12.84 -16.43 -0.84
C HIS A 416 -14.26 -15.88 -0.65
N TRP A 417 -14.35 -14.86 0.20
CA TRP A 417 -15.45 -13.94 0.34
C TRP A 417 -15.77 -13.24 -0.98
N ARG A 418 -17.06 -13.10 -1.30
CA ARG A 418 -17.52 -12.60 -2.61
C ARG A 418 -17.81 -11.11 -2.66
N HIS A 419 -17.92 -10.44 -1.52
CA HIS A 419 -18.27 -9.01 -1.53
C HIS A 419 -17.01 -8.15 -1.70
N PRO A 420 -17.15 -6.91 -2.17
CA PRO A 420 -16.02 -6.01 -2.38
C PRO A 420 -15.16 -5.85 -1.12
N VAL A 421 -13.85 -5.83 -1.31
CA VAL A 421 -12.87 -5.61 -0.24
C VAL A 421 -12.41 -4.16 -0.29
N VAL A 422 -12.90 -3.36 0.65
CA VAL A 422 -12.66 -1.90 0.66
C VAL A 422 -11.16 -1.61 0.77
N GLY A 423 -10.63 -0.88 -0.21
CA GLY A 423 -9.24 -0.45 -0.24
C GLY A 423 -8.25 -1.49 -0.78
N TRP A 424 -8.74 -2.49 -1.51
CA TRP A 424 -7.93 -3.37 -2.36
C TRP A 424 -8.45 -3.35 -3.80
N PRO A 425 -7.58 -3.54 -4.81
CA PRO A 425 -8.00 -3.48 -6.21
C PRO A 425 -8.75 -4.73 -6.68
N LEU A 426 -8.75 -5.81 -5.88
CA LEU A 426 -9.37 -7.09 -6.23
C LEU A 426 -10.44 -7.47 -5.21
N ASP A 427 -11.44 -8.21 -5.70
CA ASP A 427 -12.37 -9.00 -4.89
C ASP A 427 -12.12 -10.51 -5.07
N GLY A 428 -12.82 -11.34 -4.31
CA GLY A 428 -12.71 -12.79 -4.40
C GLY A 428 -12.94 -13.33 -5.82
N PRO A 429 -14.09 -13.03 -6.47
CA PRO A 429 -14.37 -13.52 -7.82
C PRO A 429 -13.31 -13.12 -8.86
N ARG A 430 -12.78 -11.89 -8.78
CA ARG A 430 -11.70 -11.43 -9.66
C ARG A 430 -10.39 -12.17 -9.39
N ALA A 431 -10.02 -12.39 -8.13
CA ALA A 431 -8.82 -13.13 -7.75
C ALA A 431 -8.89 -14.60 -8.21
N HIS A 432 -10.05 -15.26 -8.05
CA HIS A 432 -10.27 -16.62 -8.56
C HIS A 432 -10.06 -16.68 -10.07
N ARG A 433 -10.69 -15.77 -10.83
CA ARG A 433 -10.55 -15.73 -12.29
C ARG A 433 -9.09 -15.62 -12.73
N LEU A 434 -8.33 -14.70 -12.13
CA LEU A 434 -6.93 -14.48 -12.47
C LEU A 434 -6.05 -15.70 -12.15
N LEU A 435 -6.33 -16.42 -11.06
CA LEU A 435 -5.61 -17.65 -10.72
C LEU A 435 -5.97 -18.81 -11.67
N ILE A 436 -7.25 -18.96 -12.03
CA ILE A 436 -7.72 -19.99 -12.96
C ILE A 436 -7.13 -19.79 -14.35
N GLU A 437 -7.11 -18.56 -14.86
CA GLU A 437 -6.56 -18.22 -16.18
C GLU A 437 -5.06 -18.58 -16.32
N GLN A 438 -4.35 -18.65 -15.19
CA GLN A 438 -2.93 -19.00 -15.14
C GLN A 438 -2.67 -20.47 -14.77
N SER A 439 -3.71 -21.23 -14.41
CA SER A 439 -3.53 -22.61 -13.96
C SER A 439 -3.64 -23.61 -15.10
N SER A 440 -2.80 -24.65 -15.06
CA SER A 440 -2.88 -25.79 -15.98
C SER A 440 -3.98 -26.80 -15.57
N ARG A 441 -4.53 -26.65 -14.36
CA ARG A 441 -5.53 -27.56 -13.78
C ARG A 441 -6.93 -27.03 -14.05
N PRO A 442 -7.84 -27.84 -14.63
CA PRO A 442 -9.23 -27.44 -14.78
C PRO A 442 -9.95 -27.39 -13.42
N VAL A 443 -11.00 -26.56 -13.35
CA VAL A 443 -11.94 -26.56 -12.22
C VAL A 443 -12.76 -27.85 -12.26
N GLN A 444 -12.73 -28.63 -11.19
CA GLN A 444 -13.40 -29.93 -11.09
C GLN A 444 -14.65 -29.89 -10.21
N ALA A 445 -14.61 -29.10 -9.14
CA ALA A 445 -15.71 -28.93 -8.23
C ALA A 445 -15.76 -27.48 -7.75
N GLY A 446 -16.94 -27.05 -7.35
CA GLY A 446 -17.13 -25.71 -6.83
C GLY A 446 -18.40 -25.56 -6.03
N TYR A 447 -18.39 -24.57 -5.15
CA TYR A 447 -19.54 -24.12 -4.39
C TYR A 447 -19.58 -22.59 -4.42
N VAL A 448 -20.72 -22.03 -4.78
CA VAL A 448 -20.93 -20.58 -4.83
C VAL A 448 -22.27 -20.25 -4.21
N ASP A 449 -22.27 -19.41 -3.18
CA ASP A 449 -23.48 -18.75 -2.69
C ASP A 449 -23.30 -17.25 -2.62
N ARG A 450 -24.22 -16.52 -1.98
CA ARG A 450 -24.14 -15.07 -1.87
C ARG A 450 -22.81 -14.56 -1.30
N ASP A 451 -22.23 -15.30 -0.35
CA ASP A 451 -21.17 -14.80 0.52
C ASP A 451 -19.81 -15.44 0.22
N VAL A 452 -19.78 -16.72 -0.18
CA VAL A 452 -18.54 -17.48 -0.41
C VAL A 452 -18.47 -18.11 -1.80
N GLU A 453 -17.28 -18.08 -2.38
CA GLU A 453 -16.89 -18.82 -3.58
C GLU A 453 -15.72 -19.77 -3.25
N LEU A 454 -15.95 -21.06 -3.46
CA LEU A 454 -15.00 -22.14 -3.25
C LEU A 454 -14.83 -22.91 -4.56
N LEU A 455 -13.61 -23.05 -5.06
CA LEU A 455 -13.29 -23.82 -6.25
C LEU A 455 -12.14 -24.79 -5.97
N VAL A 456 -12.25 -25.98 -6.55
CA VAL A 456 -11.23 -27.05 -6.48
C VAL A 456 -10.71 -27.31 -7.89
N LEU A 457 -9.42 -27.04 -8.10
CA LEU A 457 -8.72 -27.24 -9.36
C LEU A 457 -7.83 -28.48 -9.25
N ALA A 458 -8.02 -29.43 -10.16
CA ALA A 458 -7.25 -30.67 -10.21
C ALA A 458 -7.38 -31.33 -11.60
N HIS A 459 -6.48 -32.25 -11.93
CA HIS A 459 -6.68 -33.14 -13.08
C HIS A 459 -7.65 -34.29 -12.73
N ASP A 460 -8.38 -34.81 -13.72
CA ASP A 460 -9.43 -35.82 -13.54
C ASP A 460 -8.98 -37.06 -12.73
N ALA A 461 -7.73 -37.48 -12.92
CA ALA A 461 -7.16 -38.68 -12.30
C ALA A 461 -7.09 -38.62 -10.75
N VAL A 462 -7.32 -37.45 -10.15
CA VAL A 462 -7.28 -37.27 -8.69
C VAL A 462 -8.58 -37.70 -8.02
N TRP A 463 -9.71 -37.68 -8.74
CA TRP A 463 -10.99 -38.12 -8.19
C TRP A 463 -11.06 -39.65 -8.21
N LEU A 464 -11.05 -40.25 -7.03
CA LEU A 464 -11.31 -41.68 -6.90
C LEU A 464 -12.74 -41.97 -7.38
N GLU A 465 -12.90 -43.00 -8.21
CA GLU A 465 -14.23 -43.53 -8.55
C GLU A 465 -14.99 -43.80 -7.26
N PRO A 466 -16.27 -43.39 -7.14
CA PRO A 466 -17.07 -43.71 -5.98
C PRO A 466 -17.08 -45.24 -5.82
N ASP A 467 -16.71 -45.73 -4.63
CA ASP A 467 -16.81 -47.16 -4.29
C ASP A 467 -18.24 -47.63 -4.65
N ARG A 468 -18.36 -48.47 -5.68
CA ARG A 468 -19.64 -48.98 -6.20
C ARG A 468 -20.20 -50.09 -5.33
#